data_AF-A0A5B7H7B9-F1
#
_entry.id   AF-A0A5B7H7B9-F1
#
_cell.length_a   1.000
_cell.length_b   1.000
_cell.length_c   1.000
_cell.angle_alpha   90.00
_cell.angle_beta   90.00
_cell.angle_gamma   90.00
#
_symmetry.space_group_name_H-M   'P 1'
#
loop_
_entity.id
_entity.type
_entity.pdbx_description
1 polymer ?
#
loop_
_entity_poly.entity_id
_entity_poly.type
_entity_poly.pdbx_seq_one_letter_code
_entity_poly.pdbx_strand_id
1 'polypeptide(L)'
;MDNAGQWSEKVLQLTMVNAMDQWVEESTRYRGKEEPSLLDLVFTKKPKPPPIIQYVSPMGKSDHVTLKMQIQEEDEISYKGL
;
A
#
# COMPACT_ATOMS: atom_id res chain seq x y z
N MET A 1 24.36 9.29 11.11
CA MET A 1 23.73 9.74 9.85
C MET A 1 22.40 9.03 9.76
N ASP A 2 21.34 9.72 10.19
CA ASP A 2 19.97 9.20 10.13
C ASP A 2 19.43 9.49 8.72
N ASN A 3 19.61 8.52 7.83
CA ASN A 3 19.04 8.59 6.50
C ASN A 3 17.54 8.22 6.53
N ALA A 4 17.06 7.56 7.59
CA ALA A 4 15.69 7.09 7.68
C ALA A 4 14.71 8.26 7.78
N GLY A 5 15.02 9.28 8.59
CA GLY A 5 14.24 10.51 8.67
C GLY A 5 14.17 11.27 7.33
N GLN A 6 15.28 11.29 6.57
CA GLN A 6 15.30 11.94 5.26
C GLN A 6 14.46 11.17 4.22
N TRP A 7 14.48 9.84 4.25
CA TRP A 7 13.66 9.02 3.37
C TRP A 7 12.17 9.11 3.72
N SER A 8 11.82 9.15 5.01
CA SER A 8 10.42 9.30 5.44
C SER A 8 9.84 10.63 4.96
N GLU A 9 10.59 11.73 5.10
CA GLU A 9 10.14 13.04 4.61
C GLU A 9 9.93 13.03 3.08
N LYS A 10 10.89 12.50 2.32
CA LYS A 10 10.78 12.44 0.84
C LYS A 10 9.60 11.60 0.38
N VAL A 11 9.35 10.45 1.01
CA VAL A 11 8.22 9.58 0.66
C VAL A 11 6.89 10.29 0.98
N LEU A 12 6.78 10.96 2.13
CA LEU A 12 5.60 11.75 2.47
C LEU A 12 5.36 12.89 1.48
N GLN A 13 6.40 13.64 1.11
CA GLN A 13 6.29 14.70 0.11
C GLN A 13 5.84 14.16 -1.25
N LEU A 14 6.45 13.07 -1.72
CA LEU A 14 6.10 12.47 -3.01
C LEU A 14 4.66 11.95 -3.05
N THR A 15 4.19 11.34 -1.97
CA THR A 15 2.81 10.83 -1.90
C THR A 15 1.79 11.97 -1.89
N MET A 16 2.06 13.04 -1.14
CA MET A 16 1.24 14.25 -1.13
C MET A 16 1.21 14.96 -2.50
N VAL A 17 2.37 15.21 -3.11
CA VAL A 17 2.48 15.90 -4.41
C VAL A 17 1.76 15.15 -5.53
N ASN A 18 1.77 13.82 -5.49
CA ASN A 18 1.10 12.99 -6.50
C ASN A 18 -0.34 12.61 -6.14
N ALA A 19 -0.88 13.15 -5.04
CA ALA A 19 -2.21 12.83 -4.52
C ALA A 19 -2.46 11.31 -4.43
N MET A 20 -1.48 10.57 -3.92
CA MET A 20 -1.60 9.14 -3.69
C MET A 20 -2.25 8.86 -2.34
N ASP A 21 -3.10 7.86 -2.31
CA ASP A 21 -3.66 7.29 -1.09
C ASP A 21 -2.86 6.08 -0.64
N GLN A 22 -2.76 5.93 0.68
CA GLN A 22 -2.20 4.76 1.34
C GLN A 22 -3.35 3.80 1.71
N TRP A 23 -3.18 2.51 1.40
CA TRP A 23 -4.28 1.53 1.48
C TRP A 23 -4.14 0.46 2.58
N VAL A 24 -3.04 0.47 3.33
CA VAL A 24 -2.75 -0.58 4.33
C VAL A 24 -3.19 -0.11 5.70
N GLU A 25 -4.15 -0.80 6.31
CA GLU A 25 -4.72 -0.40 7.60
C GLU A 25 -4.31 -1.35 8.73
N GLU A 26 -4.03 -2.61 8.42
CA GLU A 26 -3.68 -3.63 9.42
C GLU A 26 -2.17 -3.74 9.64
N SER A 27 -1.79 -4.34 10.77
CA SER A 27 -0.40 -4.67 11.04
C SER A 27 0.12 -5.66 10.01
N THR A 28 1.28 -5.37 9.44
CA THR A 28 1.87 -6.16 8.37
C THR A 28 3.00 -7.06 8.86
N ARG A 29 3.44 -6.89 10.10
CA ARG A 29 4.50 -7.70 10.72
C ARG A 29 4.07 -8.27 12.07
N TYR A 30 4.27 -9.57 12.24
CA TYR A 30 4.01 -10.34 13.46
C TYR A 30 5.20 -11.24 13.79
N ARG A 31 5.96 -10.91 14.84
CA ARG A 31 7.18 -11.64 15.20
C ARG A 31 7.16 -12.16 16.63
N GLY A 32 6.72 -13.41 16.80
CA GLY A 32 6.79 -14.10 18.09
C GLY A 32 6.00 -13.37 19.18
N LYS A 33 6.71 -12.76 20.14
CA LYS A 33 6.13 -11.96 21.24
C LYS A 33 6.30 -10.45 21.05
N GLU A 34 6.88 -10.02 19.93
CA GLU A 34 6.96 -8.60 19.60
C GLU A 34 5.56 -8.06 19.29
N GLU A 35 5.32 -6.79 19.63
CA GLU A 35 4.08 -6.10 19.28
C GLU A 35 3.90 -6.06 17.75
N PRO A 36 2.70 -6.33 17.23
CA PRO A 36 2.40 -6.18 15.81
C PRO A 36 2.72 -4.76 15.32
N SER A 37 3.24 -4.65 14.10
CA SER A 37 3.60 -3.36 13.51
C SER A 37 3.17 -3.26 12.05
N LEU A 38 2.83 -2.04 11.64
CA LEU A 38 2.51 -1.69 10.26
C LEU A 38 3.76 -1.09 9.62
N LEU A 39 4.46 -1.90 8.81
CA LEU A 39 5.73 -1.53 8.18
C LEU A 39 5.66 -1.54 6.65
N ASP A 40 4.81 -2.39 6.08
CA ASP A 40 4.55 -2.42 4.64
C ASP A 40 3.41 -1.45 4.28
N LEU A 41 3.61 -0.67 3.23
CA LEU A 41 2.68 0.36 2.75
C LEU A 41 2.43 0.16 1.25
N VAL A 42 1.21 0.45 0.81
CA VAL A 42 0.84 0.47 -0.60
C VAL A 42 0.22 1.81 -0.93
N PHE A 43 0.81 2.51 -1.89
CA PHE A 43 0.36 3.81 -2.36
C PHE A 43 -0.15 3.72 -3.80
N THR A 44 -1.33 4.24 -4.08
CA THR A 44 -1.84 4.40 -5.45
C THR A 44 -2.55 5.73 -5.59
N LYS A 45 -2.71 6.24 -6.82
CA LYS A 45 -3.75 7.24 -7.08
C LYS A 45 -5.11 6.61 -6.74
N LYS A 46 -6.07 7.42 -6.26
CA LYS A 46 -7.46 7.01 -5.95
C LYS A 46 -8.10 6.27 -7.14
N PRO A 47 -8.11 4.93 -7.17
CA PRO A 47 -8.76 4.21 -8.25
C PRO A 47 -10.27 4.22 -8.00
N LYS A 48 -11.05 4.11 -9.08
CA LYS A 48 -12.49 3.93 -9.00
C LYS A 48 -12.88 2.64 -9.73
N PRO A 49 -13.50 1.67 -9.03
CA PRO A 49 -13.82 1.65 -7.60
C PRO A 49 -12.58 1.48 -6.68
N PRO A 50 -12.73 1.69 -5.36
CA PRO A 50 -11.66 1.44 -4.39
C PRO A 50 -11.14 -0.01 -4.49
N PRO A 51 -9.84 -0.22 -4.23
CA PRO A 51 -9.23 -1.54 -4.32
C PRO A 51 -9.68 -2.44 -3.18
N ILE A 52 -9.69 -3.75 -3.44
CA ILE A 52 -9.93 -4.76 -2.41
C ILE A 52 -8.56 -5.24 -1.92
N ILE A 53 -8.29 -5.10 -0.63
CA ILE A 53 -7.07 -5.56 0.02
C ILE A 53 -7.38 -6.74 0.95
N GLN A 54 -6.56 -7.79 0.87
CA GLN A 54 -6.63 -8.96 1.75
C GLN A 54 -5.28 -9.17 2.44
N TYR A 55 -5.35 -9.44 3.74
CA TYR A 55 -4.21 -9.74 4.60
C TYR A 55 -4.14 -11.24 4.79
N VAL A 56 -3.17 -11.89 4.13
CA VAL A 56 -2.99 -13.34 4.19
C VAL A 56 -1.86 -13.67 5.15
N SER A 57 -2.05 -14.69 5.97
CA SER A 57 -1.03 -15.16 6.93
C SER A 57 0.34 -15.29 6.27
N PRO A 58 1.43 -14.95 7.00
CA PRO A 58 2.78 -15.00 6.46
C PRO A 58 3.09 -16.34 5.79
N MET A 59 3.67 -16.29 4.59
CA MET A 59 4.05 -17.48 3.85
C MET A 59 5.44 -17.98 4.28
N GLY A 60 5.53 -19.27 4.62
CA GLY A 60 6.80 -19.92 4.96
C GLY A 60 7.41 -19.41 6.27
N LYS A 61 8.59 -18.79 6.19
CA LYS A 61 9.36 -18.29 7.35
C LYS A 61 9.28 -16.76 7.52
N SER A 62 8.45 -16.09 6.73
CA SER A 62 8.24 -14.65 6.84
C SER A 62 7.54 -14.31 8.16
N ASP A 63 7.94 -13.22 8.81
CA ASP A 63 7.17 -12.56 9.86
C ASP A 63 6.24 -11.47 9.31
N HIS A 64 6.28 -11.22 8.00
CA HIS A 64 5.40 -10.28 7.30
C HIS A 64 4.19 -10.97 6.63
N VAL A 65 3.03 -10.35 6.78
CA VAL A 65 1.76 -10.69 6.13
C VAL A 65 1.91 -10.55 4.62
N THR A 66 1.26 -11.44 3.87
CA THR A 66 1.15 -11.30 2.42
C THR A 66 -0.05 -10.41 2.09
N LEU A 67 0.20 -9.22 1.54
CA LEU A 67 -0.84 -8.32 1.04
C LEU A 67 -1.26 -8.75 -0.37
N LYS A 68 -2.55 -9.02 -0.57
CA LYS A 68 -3.13 -9.22 -1.90
C LYS A 68 -4.06 -8.06 -2.21
N MET A 69 -3.76 -7.31 -3.26
CA MET A 69 -4.55 -6.16 -3.69
C MET A 69 -5.13 -6.41 -5.07
N GLN A 70 -6.44 -6.18 -5.21
CA GLN A 70 -7.13 -6.18 -6.48
C GLN A 70 -7.51 -4.75 -6.85
N ILE A 71 -6.94 -4.26 -7.96
CA ILE A 71 -7.23 -2.96 -8.55
C ILE A 71 -8.07 -3.22 -9.80
N GLN A 72 -9.17 -2.49 -9.95
CA GLN A 72 -9.94 -2.48 -11.20
C GLN A 72 -9.39 -1.38 -12.09
N GLU A 73 -9.18 -1.69 -13.37
CA GLU A 73 -8.90 -0.66 -14.36
C GLU A 73 -10.17 0.20 -14.54
N GLU A 74 -9.99 1.51 -14.66
CA GLU A 74 -11.10 2.36 -15.11
C GLU A 74 -11.43 1.96 -16.54
N ASP A 75 -12.72 1.78 -16.85
CA ASP A 75 -13.17 1.63 -18.23
C ASP A 75 -12.67 2.85 -19.01
N GLU A 76 -11.71 2.66 -19.92
CA GLU A 76 -11.35 3.70 -20.87
C GLU A 76 -12.64 4.13 -21.56
N ILE A 77 -13.04 5.39 -21.36
CA ILE A 77 -14.11 6.00 -22.14
C ILE A 77 -13.59 6.03 -23.58
N SER A 78 -13.92 4.97 -24.33
CA SER A 78 -13.64 4.88 -25.74
C SER A 78 -14.51 5.95 -26.40
N TYR A 79 -13.88 7.03 -26.86
CA TYR A 79 -14.50 7.96 -27.81
C TYR A 79 -14.68 7.23 -29.15
N LYS A 80 -15.55 6.21 -29.19
CA LYS A 80 -16.09 5.67 -30.43
C LYS A 80 -17.18 6.63 -30.91
N GLY A 81 -16.73 7.64 -31.65
CA GLY A 81 -17.60 8.51 -32.44
C GLY A 81 -17.78 9.91 -31.85
N LEU A 82 -17.34 10.89 -32.64
CA LEU A 82 -18.04 12.13 -32.98
C LEU A 82 -19.32 12.46 -32.18
#